data_AF-A0A7W0I036-F1
#
_entry.id   AF-A0A7W0I036-F1
#
_cell.length_a   1.000
_cell.length_b   1.000
_cell.length_c   1.000
_cell.angle_alpha   90.00
_cell.angle_beta   90.00
_cell.angle_gamma   90.00
#
_symmetry.space_group_name_H-M   'P 1'
#
loop_
_entity.id
_entity.type
_entity.pdbx_description
1 polymer ?
#
loop_
_entity_poly.entity_id
_entity_poly.type
_entity_poly.pdbx_seq_one_letter_code
_entity_poly.pdbx_strand_id
1 'polypeptide(L)'
;MKRTADILIRGNSSLFNKICSQFEGRLDQLKLEPSGLQIVIDEEKREYQELMLMINREGIKYSITETREYTKKELKEAKFFHVGVFYPWEQDALKNAEFYGTKYVQDHHCEHCGKVQTSELKLDVKKIGKHHLIHIRPELIITEYAKEVIESSQLSGYEILPASDYKTRYDQKVYHLVIKSILPPFDNHVRCDPYEHYPASDCDICSLRGFPRSEFVYREEEVEKFQDFNLTFEYLNAYQNRLLIISTEVKEIFHNHKIKLLRPEPVRFI
;
A
#
# COMPACT_ATOMS: atom_id res chain seq x y z
N MET A 1 17.96 -4.92 8.16
CA MET A 1 16.73 -5.49 7.58
C MET A 1 17.20 -6.39 6.48
N LYS A 2 16.71 -7.64 6.41
CA LYS A 2 17.04 -8.51 5.28
C LYS A 2 16.09 -8.18 4.12
N ARG A 3 16.63 -7.87 2.95
CA ARG A 3 15.87 -7.66 1.72
C ARG A 3 16.08 -8.85 0.80
N THR A 4 14.98 -9.42 0.33
CA THR A 4 15.01 -10.55 -0.60
C THR A 4 14.27 -10.16 -1.87
N ALA A 5 14.97 -10.22 -3.00
CA ALA A 5 14.41 -10.02 -4.33
C ALA A 5 13.78 -11.32 -4.84
N ASP A 6 12.52 -11.22 -5.28
CA ASP A 6 11.82 -12.22 -6.08
C ASP A 6 11.77 -11.72 -7.53
N ILE A 7 12.61 -12.31 -8.37
CA ILE A 7 12.85 -11.93 -9.76
C ILE A 7 12.19 -12.97 -10.66
N LEU A 8 11.23 -12.55 -11.48
CA LEU A 8 10.65 -13.36 -12.54
C LEU A 8 11.25 -12.96 -13.89
N ILE A 9 12.01 -13.86 -14.49
CA ILE A 9 12.63 -13.69 -15.80
C ILE A 9 11.75 -14.33 -16.87
N ARG A 10 11.39 -13.54 -17.89
CA ARG A 10 10.62 -14.02 -19.05
C ARG A 10 11.57 -14.28 -20.22
N GLY A 11 11.51 -15.47 -20.79
CA GLY A 11 12.44 -15.89 -21.83
C GLY A 11 12.17 -17.28 -22.38
N ASN A 12 13.17 -17.83 -23.08
CA ASN A 12 13.13 -19.18 -23.64
C ASN A 12 14.04 -20.15 -22.85
N SER A 13 13.93 -21.44 -23.15
CA SER A 13 14.68 -22.48 -22.45
C SER A 13 16.20 -22.31 -22.55
N SER A 14 16.73 -21.74 -23.64
CA SER A 14 18.16 -21.48 -23.77
C SER A 14 18.64 -20.45 -22.75
N LEU A 15 17.91 -19.34 -22.61
CA LEU A 15 18.20 -18.33 -21.60
C LEU A 15 18.10 -18.92 -20.19
N PHE A 16 17.05 -19.69 -19.91
CA PHE A 16 16.88 -20.29 -18.59
C PHE A 16 18.01 -21.26 -18.25
N ASN A 17 18.40 -22.14 -19.18
CA ASN A 17 19.53 -23.06 -18.99
C ASN A 17 20.86 -22.32 -18.76
N LYS A 18 21.07 -21.19 -19.44
CA LYS A 18 22.24 -20.34 -19.22
C LYS A 18 22.27 -19.79 -17.80
N ILE A 19 21.16 -19.23 -17.32
CA ILE A 19 21.06 -18.69 -15.96
C ILE A 19 21.22 -19.80 -14.93
N CYS A 20 20.53 -20.93 -15.10
CA CYS A 20 20.65 -22.09 -14.23
C CYS A 20 22.10 -22.57 -14.13
N SER A 21 22.79 -22.76 -15.24
CA SER A 21 24.18 -23.26 -15.25
C SER A 21 25.19 -22.27 -14.65
N GLN A 22 24.96 -20.96 -14.79
CA GLN A 22 25.85 -19.94 -14.23
C GLN A 22 25.68 -19.75 -12.71
N PHE A 23 24.49 -20.02 -12.18
CA PHE A 23 24.12 -19.69 -10.80
C PHE A 23 23.64 -20.90 -9.96
N GLU A 24 23.85 -22.12 -10.47
CA GLU A 24 23.46 -23.36 -9.80
C GLU A 24 24.01 -23.44 -8.36
N GLY A 25 23.12 -23.64 -7.39
CA GLY A 25 23.48 -23.74 -5.96
C GLY A 25 23.96 -22.43 -5.30
N ARG A 26 23.96 -21.31 -6.03
CA ARG A 26 24.44 -20.00 -5.54
C ARG A 26 23.30 -19.03 -5.17
N LEU A 27 22.11 -19.25 -5.73
CA LEU A 27 20.88 -18.49 -5.45
C LEU A 27 20.10 -19.15 -4.32
N ASP A 28 19.30 -18.37 -3.58
CA ASP A 28 18.48 -18.92 -2.48
C ASP A 28 17.37 -19.83 -3.00
N GLN A 29 16.74 -19.45 -4.10
CA GLN A 29 15.79 -20.29 -4.81
C GLN A 29 15.89 -20.04 -6.31
N LEU A 30 15.77 -21.11 -7.09
CA LEU A 30 15.60 -21.05 -8.53
C LEU A 30 14.52 -22.07 -8.92
N LYS A 31 13.46 -21.60 -9.58
CA LYS A 31 12.30 -22.42 -9.92
C LYS A 31 11.76 -22.04 -11.30
N LEU A 32 11.56 -23.04 -12.16
CA LEU A 32 10.87 -22.85 -13.42
C LEU A 32 9.36 -22.88 -13.19
N GLU A 33 8.69 -21.79 -13.54
CA GLU A 33 7.24 -21.61 -13.46
C GLU A 33 6.63 -21.52 -14.88
N PRO A 34 5.33 -21.76 -15.04
CA PRO A 34 4.66 -21.56 -16.33
C PRO A 34 4.84 -20.15 -16.92
N SER A 35 5.04 -19.15 -16.06
CA SER A 35 5.21 -17.74 -16.43
C SER A 35 6.67 -17.32 -16.68
N GLY A 36 7.66 -18.18 -16.40
CA GLY A 36 9.08 -17.85 -16.55
C GLY A 36 9.98 -18.53 -15.51
N LEU A 37 11.22 -18.06 -15.41
CA LEU A 37 12.15 -18.51 -14.38
C LEU A 37 12.05 -17.59 -13.16
N GLN A 38 11.58 -18.13 -12.03
CA GLN A 38 11.53 -17.43 -10.76
C GLN A 38 12.83 -17.64 -9.98
N ILE A 39 13.41 -16.55 -9.51
CA ILE A 39 14.64 -16.53 -8.72
C ILE A 39 14.37 -15.75 -7.44
N VAL A 40 14.67 -16.36 -6.29
CA VAL A 40 14.65 -15.67 -4.99
C VAL A 40 16.09 -15.54 -4.52
N ILE A 41 16.48 -14.34 -4.10
CA ILE A 41 17.84 -14.07 -3.63
C ILE A 41 17.88 -12.90 -2.65
N ASP A 42 18.68 -13.03 -1.60
CA ASP A 42 19.06 -11.93 -0.71
C ASP A 42 19.84 -10.85 -1.48
N GLU A 43 19.37 -9.60 -1.43
CA GLU A 43 19.95 -8.47 -2.17
C GLU A 43 21.37 -8.12 -1.71
N GLU A 44 21.78 -8.51 -0.49
CA GLU A 44 23.13 -8.29 0.02
C GLU A 44 24.16 -9.29 -0.55
N LYS A 45 23.71 -10.38 -1.21
CA LYS A 45 24.61 -11.36 -1.81
C LYS A 45 25.29 -10.81 -3.07
N ARG A 46 26.57 -11.15 -3.25
CA ARG A 46 27.32 -10.82 -4.46
C ARG A 46 26.65 -11.37 -5.73
N GLU A 47 26.06 -12.55 -5.63
CA GLU A 47 25.30 -13.21 -6.69
C GLU A 47 24.14 -12.37 -7.21
N TYR A 48 23.46 -11.59 -6.35
CA TYR A 48 22.40 -10.69 -6.78
C TYR A 48 22.95 -9.63 -7.73
N GLN A 49 24.08 -9.01 -7.37
CA GLN A 49 24.73 -8.01 -8.21
C GLN A 49 25.20 -8.62 -9.55
N GLU A 50 25.78 -9.83 -9.52
CA GLU A 50 26.19 -10.56 -10.73
C GLU A 50 24.99 -10.87 -11.65
N LEU A 51 23.87 -11.30 -11.07
CA LEU A 51 22.64 -11.59 -11.80
C LEU A 51 22.06 -10.32 -12.42
N MET A 52 21.94 -9.23 -11.66
CA MET A 52 21.41 -7.96 -12.16
C MET A 52 22.29 -7.35 -13.26
N LEU A 53 23.62 -7.46 -13.15
CA LEU A 53 24.55 -7.07 -14.20
C LEU A 53 24.35 -7.89 -15.49
N MET A 54 24.17 -9.21 -15.37
CA MET A 54 23.88 -10.07 -16.51
C MET A 54 22.55 -9.69 -17.17
N ILE A 55 21.49 -9.54 -16.38
CA ILE A 55 20.15 -9.15 -16.85
C ILE A 55 20.21 -7.85 -17.65
N ASN A 56 20.85 -6.82 -17.09
CA ASN A 56 20.96 -5.51 -17.72
C ASN A 56 21.83 -5.54 -18.98
N ARG A 57 22.99 -6.22 -18.93
CA ARG A 57 23.91 -6.34 -20.07
C ARG A 57 23.26 -7.03 -21.26
N GLU A 58 22.42 -8.02 -21.00
CA GLU A 58 21.80 -8.86 -22.04
C GLU A 58 20.39 -8.39 -22.42
N GLY A 59 19.89 -7.29 -21.84
CA GLY A 59 18.55 -6.76 -22.12
C GLY A 59 17.44 -7.76 -21.78
N ILE A 60 17.66 -8.59 -20.76
CA ILE A 60 16.71 -9.63 -20.36
C ILE A 60 15.48 -8.97 -19.73
N LYS A 61 14.28 -9.35 -20.16
CA LYS A 61 13.03 -8.88 -19.56
C LYS A 61 12.79 -9.58 -18.23
N TYR A 62 12.56 -8.80 -17.18
CA TYR A 62 12.28 -9.29 -15.84
C TYR A 62 11.26 -8.40 -15.12
N SER A 63 10.66 -8.95 -14.07
CA SER A 63 9.96 -8.18 -13.04
C SER A 63 10.54 -8.55 -11.68
N ILE A 64 10.62 -7.57 -10.77
CA ILE A 64 11.18 -7.76 -9.44
C ILE A 64 10.17 -7.32 -8.38
N THR A 65 9.90 -8.19 -7.42
CA THR A 65 9.20 -7.85 -6.18
C THR A 65 10.17 -8.02 -5.02
N GLU A 66 10.22 -7.08 -4.10
CA GLU A 66 11.05 -7.19 -2.90
C GLU A 66 10.20 -7.59 -1.71
N THR A 67 10.74 -8.53 -0.94
CA THR A 67 10.22 -8.94 0.36
C THR A 67 11.21 -8.51 1.44
N ARG A 68 10.68 -8.13 2.61
CA ARG A 68 11.47 -7.55 3.70
C ARG A 68 11.23 -8.31 4.98
N GLU A 69 12.31 -8.65 5.66
CA GLU A 69 12.29 -9.16 7.02
C GLU A 69 12.94 -8.15 7.95
N TYR A 70 12.08 -7.50 8.75
CA TYR A 70 12.50 -6.51 9.74
C TYR A 70 12.87 -7.18 11.05
N THR A 71 13.97 -6.73 11.64
CA THR A 71 14.35 -7.10 13.00
C THR A 71 13.40 -6.47 14.02
N LYS A 72 13.34 -7.05 15.23
CA LYS A 72 12.58 -6.46 16.35
C LYS A 72 13.05 -5.04 16.69
N LYS A 73 14.34 -4.76 16.51
CA LYS A 73 14.94 -3.44 16.75
C LYS A 73 14.37 -2.43 15.73
N GLU A 74 14.40 -2.77 14.45
CA GLU A 74 13.87 -1.90 13.38
C GLU A 74 12.38 -1.62 13.56
N LEU A 75 11.58 -2.65 13.90
CA LEU A 75 10.16 -2.48 14.16
C LEU A 75 9.85 -1.62 15.40
N LYS A 76 10.79 -1.52 16.34
CA LYS A 76 10.67 -0.69 17.55
C LYS A 76 11.15 0.74 17.32
N GLU A 77 12.13 0.94 16.45
CA GLU A 77 12.73 2.24 16.16
C GLU A 77 12.01 3.00 15.04
N ALA A 78 11.26 2.30 14.18
CA ALA A 78 10.47 2.92 13.14
C ALA A 78 9.45 3.89 13.74
N LYS A 79 9.40 5.13 13.22
CA LYS A 79 8.47 6.19 13.67
C LYS A 79 7.08 6.03 13.04
N PHE A 80 7.04 5.58 11.79
CA PHE A 80 5.82 5.47 10.98
C PHE A 80 5.77 4.13 10.24
N PHE A 81 4.55 3.70 9.91
CA PHE A 81 4.26 2.45 9.23
C PHE A 81 3.26 2.66 8.10
N HIS A 82 3.56 2.15 6.92
CA HIS A 82 2.55 1.88 5.91
C HIS A 82 1.74 0.65 6.33
N VAL A 83 0.42 0.74 6.19
CA VAL A 83 -0.49 -0.33 6.62
C VAL A 83 -1.53 -0.63 5.55
N GLY A 84 -1.75 -1.91 5.32
CA GLY A 84 -2.94 -2.38 4.61
C GLY A 84 -4.17 -2.31 5.51
N VAL A 85 -5.32 -2.05 4.89
CA VAL A 85 -6.63 -2.07 5.55
C VAL A 85 -7.50 -3.13 4.88
N PHE A 86 -8.30 -3.85 5.66
CA PHE A 86 -9.16 -4.91 5.14
C PHE A 86 -10.17 -4.37 4.13
N TYR A 87 -10.32 -5.06 2.99
CA TYR A 87 -11.27 -4.74 1.92
C TYR A 87 -12.35 -5.82 1.79
N PRO A 88 -13.52 -5.66 2.43
CA PRO A 88 -14.59 -6.65 2.36
C PRO A 88 -15.18 -6.90 0.95
N TRP A 89 -14.91 -6.01 -0.02
CA TRP A 89 -15.48 -6.06 -1.37
C TRP A 89 -14.48 -6.54 -2.43
N GLU A 90 -13.42 -7.24 -2.04
CA GLU A 90 -12.39 -7.73 -2.98
C GLU A 90 -12.98 -8.61 -4.10
N GLN A 91 -13.96 -9.45 -3.77
CA GLN A 91 -14.64 -10.34 -4.72
C GLN A 91 -15.66 -9.63 -5.63
N ASP A 92 -15.97 -8.36 -5.36
CA ASP A 92 -16.93 -7.57 -6.12
C ASP A 92 -16.45 -6.12 -6.19
N ALA A 93 -15.29 -5.94 -6.83
CA ALA A 93 -14.58 -4.68 -6.80
C ALA A 93 -15.42 -3.51 -7.34
N LEU A 94 -16.40 -3.74 -8.20
CA LEU A 94 -17.29 -2.71 -8.74
C LEU A 94 -18.24 -2.10 -7.68
N LYS A 95 -18.47 -2.78 -6.54
CA LYS A 95 -19.28 -2.28 -5.42
C LYS A 95 -18.49 -1.36 -4.49
N ASN A 96 -18.03 -0.23 -5.04
CA ASN A 96 -17.39 0.84 -4.29
C ASN A 96 -18.42 1.76 -3.59
N ALA A 97 -17.97 2.84 -2.96
CA ALA A 97 -18.85 3.77 -2.26
C ALA A 97 -19.90 4.44 -3.17
N GLU A 98 -19.55 4.73 -4.44
CA GLU A 98 -20.48 5.28 -5.43
C GLU A 98 -21.64 4.33 -5.74
N PHE A 99 -21.35 3.03 -5.87
CA PHE A 99 -22.39 2.01 -6.08
C PHE A 99 -23.47 2.05 -5.00
N TYR A 100 -23.09 2.35 -3.76
CA TYR A 100 -24.01 2.44 -2.62
C TYR A 100 -24.68 3.83 -2.47
N GLY A 101 -24.47 4.72 -3.43
CA GLY A 101 -25.14 6.02 -3.51
C GLY A 101 -24.38 7.17 -2.86
N THR A 102 -23.09 6.99 -2.53
CA THR A 102 -22.20 8.10 -2.17
C THR A 102 -21.92 8.94 -3.42
N LYS A 103 -22.06 10.26 -3.33
CA LYS A 103 -21.81 11.18 -4.43
C LYS A 103 -20.42 11.77 -4.32
N TYR A 104 -19.78 11.93 -5.47
CA TYR A 104 -18.51 12.60 -5.61
C TYR A 104 -18.56 13.57 -6.78
N VAL A 105 -17.72 14.60 -6.73
CA VAL A 105 -17.42 15.48 -7.86
C VAL A 105 -15.97 15.32 -8.26
N GLN A 106 -15.67 15.52 -9.54
CA GLN A 106 -14.29 15.53 -10.02
C GLN A 106 -13.52 16.63 -9.29
N ASP A 107 -12.32 16.34 -8.79
CA ASP A 107 -11.48 17.38 -8.21
C ASP A 107 -11.02 18.32 -9.34
N HIS A 108 -11.33 19.60 -9.22
CA HIS A 108 -10.93 20.61 -10.21
C HIS A 108 -9.42 20.84 -10.25
N HIS A 109 -8.68 20.39 -9.23
CA HIS A 109 -7.22 20.50 -9.22
C HIS A 109 -6.55 19.52 -10.19
N CYS A 110 -7.26 18.46 -10.64
CA CYS A 110 -6.80 17.61 -11.74
C CYS A 110 -7.92 16.70 -12.29
N GLU A 111 -8.14 16.76 -13.61
CA GLU A 111 -9.16 15.98 -14.33
C GLU A 111 -8.93 14.45 -14.31
N HIS A 112 -7.73 14.02 -13.93
CA HIS A 112 -7.34 12.61 -13.78
C HIS A 112 -7.28 12.15 -12.31
N CYS A 113 -7.45 13.06 -11.34
CA CYS A 113 -7.06 12.83 -9.97
C CYS A 113 -8.25 12.82 -9.03
N GLY A 114 -8.48 11.66 -8.41
CA GLY A 114 -9.42 11.49 -7.31
C GLY A 114 -10.85 11.96 -7.60
N LYS A 115 -11.72 11.80 -6.61
CA LYS A 115 -13.01 12.48 -6.58
C LYS A 115 -13.20 13.02 -5.18
N VAL A 116 -13.82 14.19 -5.06
CA VAL A 116 -14.15 14.80 -3.77
C VAL A 116 -15.55 14.36 -3.37
N GLN A 117 -15.68 13.74 -2.19
CA GLN A 117 -16.97 13.31 -1.67
C GLN A 117 -17.87 14.54 -1.39
N THR A 118 -19.11 14.54 -1.89
CA THR A 118 -20.08 15.63 -1.73
C THR A 118 -21.38 15.24 -1.05
N SER A 119 -21.52 13.97 -0.66
CA SER A 119 -22.62 13.50 0.18
C SER A 119 -22.09 12.77 1.41
N GLU A 120 -22.99 12.36 2.30
CA GLU A 120 -22.67 11.36 3.31
C GLU A 120 -22.20 10.05 2.65
N LEU A 121 -21.28 9.35 3.32
CA LEU A 121 -20.72 8.08 2.87
C LEU A 121 -21.72 6.94 3.13
N LYS A 122 -22.02 6.17 2.09
CA LYS A 122 -22.94 5.03 2.13
C LYS A 122 -22.22 3.72 1.79
N LEU A 123 -22.56 2.66 2.51
CA LEU A 123 -22.01 1.32 2.31
C LEU A 123 -22.95 0.20 2.76
N ASP A 124 -22.64 -1.05 2.41
CA ASP A 124 -23.28 -2.23 2.99
C ASP A 124 -22.60 -2.60 4.31
N VAL A 125 -23.16 -2.14 5.44
CA VAL A 125 -22.55 -2.31 6.77
C VAL A 125 -22.42 -3.78 7.16
N LYS A 126 -23.26 -4.68 6.64
CA LYS A 126 -23.14 -6.13 6.92
C LYS A 126 -21.80 -6.72 6.45
N LYS A 127 -21.13 -6.10 5.49
CA LYS A 127 -19.83 -6.55 4.97
C LYS A 127 -18.68 -6.30 5.95
N ILE A 128 -18.84 -5.38 6.90
CA ILE A 128 -17.80 -5.06 7.89
C ILE A 128 -17.50 -6.26 8.79
N GLY A 129 -18.54 -7.01 9.17
CA GLY A 129 -18.42 -8.14 10.09
C GLY A 129 -17.77 -7.74 11.40
N LYS A 130 -16.69 -8.44 11.78
CA LYS A 130 -15.95 -8.24 13.04
C LYS A 130 -14.83 -7.21 12.96
N HIS A 131 -14.65 -6.53 11.83
CA HIS A 131 -13.53 -5.63 11.61
C HIS A 131 -13.86 -4.22 12.13
N HIS A 132 -12.92 -3.62 12.86
CA HIS A 132 -13.10 -2.28 13.42
C HIS A 132 -12.61 -1.14 12.51
N LEU A 133 -11.71 -1.48 11.58
CA LEU A 133 -11.19 -0.61 10.53
C LEU A 133 -11.23 -1.41 9.22
N ILE A 134 -11.89 -0.84 8.22
CA ILE A 134 -11.99 -1.37 6.87
C ILE A 134 -11.85 -0.22 5.86
N HIS A 135 -11.76 -0.53 4.58
CA HIS A 135 -11.89 0.48 3.55
C HIS A 135 -12.98 0.09 2.54
N ILE A 136 -13.62 1.10 1.95
CA ILE A 136 -14.47 0.99 0.77
C ILE A 136 -14.04 2.10 -0.18
N ARG A 137 -13.52 1.74 -1.35
CA ARG A 137 -12.76 2.67 -2.18
C ARG A 137 -13.53 3.98 -2.47
N PRO A 138 -12.88 5.16 -2.29
CA PRO A 138 -11.52 5.38 -1.77
C PRO A 138 -11.42 5.51 -0.23
N GLU A 139 -12.54 5.40 0.49
CA GLU A 139 -12.70 5.84 1.88
C GLU A 139 -12.37 4.78 2.94
N LEU A 140 -12.05 5.26 4.15
CA LEU A 140 -11.82 4.43 5.35
C LEU A 140 -13.04 4.46 6.26
N ILE A 141 -13.48 3.29 6.72
CA ILE A 141 -14.61 3.15 7.65
C ILE A 141 -14.14 2.57 8.96
N ILE A 142 -14.65 3.14 10.04
CA ILE A 142 -14.45 2.66 11.41
C ILE A 142 -15.79 2.36 12.09
N THR A 143 -15.79 1.39 12.99
CA THR A 143 -16.92 1.13 13.90
C THR A 143 -16.95 2.15 15.04
N GLU A 144 -18.09 2.28 15.73
CA GLU A 144 -18.22 3.11 16.95
C GLU A 144 -17.11 2.87 17.98
N TYR A 145 -16.76 1.60 18.24
CA TYR A 145 -15.65 1.27 19.14
C TYR A 145 -14.29 1.85 18.69
N ALA A 146 -13.96 1.77 17.41
CA ALA A 146 -12.71 2.34 16.91
C ALA A 146 -12.72 3.87 16.93
N LYS A 147 -13.88 4.50 16.70
CA LYS A 147 -14.06 5.95 16.90
C LYS A 147 -13.74 6.35 18.33
N GLU A 148 -14.31 5.67 19.32
CA GLU A 148 -14.05 5.96 20.75
C GLU A 148 -12.57 5.79 21.12
N VAL A 149 -11.91 4.74 20.63
CA VAL A 149 -10.48 4.51 20.84
C VAL A 149 -9.65 5.64 20.23
N ILE A 150 -9.96 6.06 19.01
CA ILE A 150 -9.23 7.14 18.31
C ILE A 150 -9.43 8.48 19.04
N GLU A 151 -10.67 8.84 19.35
CA GLU A 151 -11.01 10.13 20.00
C GLU A 151 -10.44 10.24 21.42
N SER A 152 -10.44 9.14 22.19
CA SER A 152 -9.89 9.12 23.55
C SER A 152 -8.35 9.17 23.59
N SER A 153 -7.68 8.87 22.48
CA SER A 153 -6.22 8.81 22.39
C SER A 153 -5.56 10.11 21.90
N GLN A 154 -6.34 11.17 21.62
CA GLN A 154 -5.82 12.48 21.18
C GLN A 154 -4.91 12.43 19.93
N LEU A 155 -5.16 11.47 19.03
CA LEU A 155 -4.40 11.31 17.78
C LEU A 155 -4.66 12.48 16.81
N SER A 156 -3.72 12.71 15.89
CA SER A 156 -3.74 13.79 14.90
C SER A 156 -3.98 13.30 13.46
N GLY A 157 -4.25 14.20 12.52
CA GLY A 157 -4.29 13.89 11.09
C GLY A 157 -5.62 13.38 10.55
N TYR A 158 -6.71 13.44 11.32
CA TYR A 158 -8.01 12.90 10.92
C TYR A 158 -9.19 13.81 11.26
N GLU A 159 -10.32 13.53 10.63
CA GLU A 159 -11.67 13.95 11.01
C GLU A 159 -12.58 12.72 10.98
N ILE A 160 -13.61 12.67 11.84
CA ILE A 160 -14.60 11.59 11.83
C ILE A 160 -15.94 12.15 11.39
N LEU A 161 -16.45 11.67 10.26
CA LEU A 161 -17.74 12.06 9.70
C LEU A 161 -18.76 10.92 9.81
N PRO A 162 -20.07 11.23 9.76
CA PRO A 162 -21.11 10.20 9.68
C PRO A 162 -20.96 9.33 8.42
N ALA A 163 -21.24 8.04 8.57
CA ALA A 163 -21.46 7.11 7.47
C ALA A 163 -22.72 6.29 7.76
N SER A 164 -23.47 5.95 6.71
CA SER A 164 -24.72 5.22 6.85
C SER A 164 -24.78 3.96 6.01
N ASP A 165 -25.62 3.05 6.47
CA ASP A 165 -25.98 1.90 5.69
C ASP A 165 -26.84 2.31 4.48
N TYR A 166 -26.53 1.81 3.29
CA TYR A 166 -27.28 2.13 2.07
C TYR A 166 -28.77 1.71 2.12
N LYS A 167 -29.12 0.75 2.99
CA LYS A 167 -30.49 0.29 3.26
C LYS A 167 -31.05 0.86 4.57
N THR A 168 -30.41 1.88 5.14
CA THR A 168 -30.84 2.54 6.38
C THR A 168 -31.05 1.57 7.55
N ARG A 169 -30.22 0.52 7.62
CA ARG A 169 -30.16 -0.38 8.78
C ARG A 169 -29.38 0.31 9.91
N TYR A 170 -29.84 0.15 11.14
CA TYR A 170 -29.24 0.79 12.31
C TYR A 170 -28.52 -0.20 13.25
N ASP A 171 -28.33 -1.43 12.81
CA ASP A 171 -27.82 -2.54 13.64
C ASP A 171 -26.36 -2.36 14.07
N GLN A 172 -25.58 -1.60 13.28
CA GLN A 172 -24.17 -1.32 13.54
C GLN A 172 -23.84 0.10 13.10
N LYS A 173 -23.47 0.96 14.06
CA LYS A 173 -23.01 2.31 13.77
C LYS A 173 -21.60 2.31 13.23
N VAL A 174 -21.41 3.10 12.19
CA VAL A 174 -20.16 3.22 11.45
C VAL A 174 -19.89 4.68 11.14
N TYR A 175 -18.62 5.00 10.92
CA TYR A 175 -18.17 6.36 10.68
C TYR A 175 -17.11 6.38 9.59
N HIS A 176 -17.07 7.47 8.84
CA HIS A 176 -16.02 7.76 7.88
C HIS A 176 -14.81 8.35 8.63
N LEU A 177 -13.68 7.66 8.59
CA LEU A 177 -12.40 8.20 9.05
C LEU A 177 -11.73 8.96 7.89
N VAL A 178 -11.89 10.28 7.87
CA VAL A 178 -11.29 11.15 6.85
C VAL A 178 -9.88 11.52 7.27
N ILE A 179 -8.88 11.12 6.49
CA ILE A 179 -7.49 11.50 6.74
C ILE A 179 -7.23 12.86 6.12
N LYS A 180 -6.75 13.82 6.92
CA LYS A 180 -6.52 15.21 6.50
C LYS A 180 -5.06 15.48 6.13
N SER A 181 -4.14 14.71 6.71
CA SER A 181 -2.71 14.84 6.42
C SER A 181 -2.37 14.09 5.13
N ILE A 182 -1.96 14.82 4.09
CA ILE A 182 -1.35 14.26 2.88
C ILE A 182 0.13 14.58 2.96
N LEU A 183 0.96 13.54 2.91
CA LEU A 183 2.41 13.67 3.00
C LEU A 183 2.99 14.37 1.76
N PRO A 184 4.25 14.84 1.83
CA PRO A 184 5.03 15.13 0.63
C PRO A 184 5.16 13.91 -0.29
N PRO A 185 5.61 14.09 -1.54
CA PRO A 185 5.98 12.97 -2.40
C PRO A 185 7.06 12.11 -1.75
N PHE A 186 6.98 10.79 -1.92
CA PHE A 186 8.07 9.91 -1.50
C PHE A 186 9.31 10.13 -2.37
N ASP A 187 10.46 9.72 -1.87
CA ASP A 187 11.73 9.85 -2.56
C ASP A 187 11.80 8.93 -3.80
N ASN A 188 12.56 9.34 -4.83
CA ASN A 188 12.71 8.59 -6.07
C ASN A 188 13.38 7.20 -5.90
N HIS A 189 13.93 6.88 -4.73
CA HIS A 189 14.35 5.52 -4.39
C HIS A 189 13.18 4.53 -4.27
N VAL A 190 11.94 5.00 -4.10
CA VAL A 190 10.77 4.12 -4.05
C VAL A 190 10.52 3.54 -5.44
N ARG A 191 10.69 2.22 -5.57
CA ARG A 191 10.42 1.49 -6.81
C ARG A 191 8.93 1.24 -6.94
N CYS A 192 8.34 1.71 -8.03
CA CYS A 192 6.98 1.38 -8.42
C CYS A 192 6.95 0.75 -9.82
N ASP A 193 6.13 -0.29 -9.98
CA ASP A 193 5.85 -0.86 -11.30
C ASP A 193 4.62 -0.19 -11.90
N PRO A 194 4.68 0.26 -13.16
CA PRO A 194 3.51 0.80 -13.85
C PRO A 194 2.45 -0.30 -14.00
N TYR A 195 1.17 0.11 -14.02
CA TYR A 195 0.08 -0.81 -14.26
C TYR A 195 -0.26 -0.85 -15.75
N GLU A 196 -0.09 -2.00 -16.40
CA GLU A 196 -0.24 -2.15 -17.87
C GLU A 196 -1.64 -1.73 -18.39
N HIS A 197 -2.68 -1.78 -17.55
CA HIS A 197 -4.07 -1.50 -17.96
C HIS A 197 -4.56 -0.07 -17.71
N TYR A 198 -3.78 0.75 -17.00
CA TYR A 198 -4.06 2.17 -16.84
C TYR A 198 -2.76 2.89 -17.14
N PRO A 199 -2.63 3.58 -18.28
CA PRO A 199 -1.44 4.38 -18.53
C PRO A 199 -1.24 5.27 -17.31
N ALA A 200 -0.05 5.19 -16.70
CA ALA A 200 0.35 6.18 -15.71
C ALA A 200 0.08 7.54 -16.36
N SER A 201 -0.83 8.32 -15.78
CA SER A 201 -0.98 9.68 -16.26
C SER A 201 0.27 10.41 -15.81
N ASP A 202 0.91 11.12 -16.73
CA ASP A 202 1.98 12.08 -16.45
C ASP A 202 1.40 13.31 -15.73
N CYS A 203 0.53 13.08 -14.74
CA CYS A 203 -0.01 14.13 -13.92
C CYS A 203 1.05 14.54 -12.92
N ASP A 204 1.73 15.64 -13.23
CA ASP A 204 2.72 16.29 -12.37
C ASP A 204 2.16 16.68 -10.98
N ILE A 205 0.83 16.71 -10.82
CA ILE A 205 0.14 17.13 -9.60
C ILE A 205 -0.10 15.97 -8.63
N CYS A 206 -0.29 14.73 -9.09
CA CYS A 206 -0.66 13.61 -8.21
C CYS A 206 0.21 12.35 -8.35
N SER A 207 1.09 12.34 -9.36
CA SER A 207 2.06 11.29 -9.66
C SER A 207 1.47 9.88 -9.53
N LEU A 208 0.61 9.47 -10.49
CA LEU A 208 0.13 8.10 -10.57
C LEU A 208 1.31 7.15 -10.84
N ARG A 209 1.78 6.44 -9.80
CA ARG A 209 3.06 5.70 -9.86
C ARG A 209 2.93 4.19 -10.00
N GLY A 210 1.71 3.64 -9.96
CA GLY A 210 1.46 2.20 -10.09
C GLY A 210 1.62 1.43 -8.78
N PHE A 211 2.17 0.21 -8.81
CA PHE A 211 2.29 -0.64 -7.62
C PHE A 211 3.63 -0.44 -6.90
N PRO A 212 3.64 -0.07 -5.61
CA PRO A 212 4.89 -0.02 -4.84
C PRO A 212 5.50 -1.41 -4.72
N ARG A 213 6.79 -1.52 -5.09
CA ARG A 213 7.61 -2.73 -5.02
C ARG A 213 8.78 -2.61 -4.05
N SER A 214 9.01 -1.43 -3.49
CA SER A 214 9.99 -1.16 -2.43
C SER A 214 9.29 -0.73 -1.13
N GLU A 215 10.06 -0.47 -0.06
CA GLU A 215 9.58 0.27 1.10
C GLU A 215 9.29 1.72 0.72
N PHE A 216 8.46 2.41 1.51
CA PHE A 216 8.30 3.85 1.38
C PHE A 216 9.50 4.56 2.01
N VAL A 217 10.05 5.52 1.26
CA VAL A 217 11.23 6.29 1.64
C VAL A 217 10.88 7.77 1.55
N TYR A 218 11.11 8.52 2.62
CA TYR A 218 10.93 9.97 2.67
C TYR A 218 12.24 10.63 3.13
N ARG A 219 12.35 11.95 2.99
CA ARG A 219 13.52 12.67 3.48
C ARG A 219 13.42 12.94 4.97
N GLU A 220 14.53 12.87 5.70
CA GLU A 220 14.51 13.05 7.16
C GLU A 220 13.96 14.43 7.55
N GLU A 221 14.22 15.49 6.79
CA GLU A 221 13.68 16.84 7.06
C GLU A 221 12.15 16.93 6.94
N GLU A 222 11.49 15.93 6.36
CA GLU A 222 10.03 15.91 6.19
C GLU A 222 9.30 15.24 7.34
N VAL A 223 10.03 14.59 8.26
CA VAL A 223 9.45 13.84 9.38
C VAL A 223 8.53 14.71 10.24
N GLU A 224 8.82 16.00 10.37
CA GLU A 224 8.02 16.97 11.14
C GLU A 224 6.64 17.25 10.54
N LYS A 225 6.44 16.92 9.26
CA LYS A 225 5.15 17.09 8.56
C LYS A 225 4.19 15.92 8.81
N PHE A 226 4.69 14.80 9.34
CA PHE A 226 3.88 13.62 9.58
C PHE A 226 3.02 13.80 10.83
N GLN A 227 1.77 13.33 10.74
CA GLN A 227 0.81 13.26 11.83
C GLN A 227 0.57 11.79 12.21
N ASP A 228 -0.38 11.50 13.10
CA ASP A 228 -0.69 10.12 13.48
C ASP A 228 -1.34 9.34 12.35
N PHE A 229 -2.22 9.99 11.60
CA PHE A 229 -2.85 9.45 10.40
C PHE A 229 -2.44 10.26 9.17
N ASN A 230 -1.93 9.59 8.15
CA ASN A 230 -1.50 10.23 6.91
C ASN A 230 -1.86 9.40 5.68
N LEU A 231 -1.98 10.09 4.55
CA LEU A 231 -2.04 9.48 3.24
C LEU A 231 -0.77 9.79 2.45
N THR A 232 -0.32 8.86 1.61
CA THR A 232 0.69 9.14 0.59
C THR A 232 0.24 10.30 -0.30
N PHE A 233 1.20 11.05 -0.83
CA PHE A 233 0.91 12.03 -1.87
C PHE A 233 0.35 11.36 -3.13
N GLU A 234 1.04 10.29 -3.53
CA GLU A 234 0.85 9.53 -4.75
C GLU A 234 -0.43 8.71 -4.70
N TYR A 235 -1.09 8.67 -5.87
CA TYR A 235 -2.09 7.64 -6.14
C TYR A 235 -1.39 6.37 -6.62
N LEU A 236 -1.66 5.29 -5.92
CA LEU A 236 -0.98 4.00 -6.11
C LEU A 236 -2.00 2.92 -6.43
N ASN A 237 -1.47 1.77 -6.86
CA ASN A 237 -2.16 0.52 -7.21
C ASN A 237 -3.23 0.65 -8.33
N ALA A 238 -3.84 -0.49 -8.69
CA ALA A 238 -4.86 -0.56 -9.75
C ALA A 238 -6.14 0.23 -9.44
N TYR A 239 -6.31 0.67 -8.19
CA TYR A 239 -7.48 1.41 -7.74
C TYR A 239 -7.25 2.91 -7.64
N GLN A 240 -6.04 3.40 -7.93
CA GLN A 240 -5.70 4.82 -7.91
C GLN A 240 -6.09 5.44 -6.56
N ASN A 241 -5.60 4.84 -5.47
CA ASN A 241 -5.85 5.29 -4.10
C ASN A 241 -4.54 5.74 -3.45
N ARG A 242 -4.63 6.74 -2.58
CA ARG A 242 -3.54 7.03 -1.64
C ARG A 242 -3.50 5.96 -0.57
N LEU A 243 -2.31 5.59 -0.12
CA LEU A 243 -2.11 4.55 0.88
C LEU A 243 -1.97 5.15 2.27
N LEU A 244 -2.44 4.39 3.27
CA LEU A 244 -2.45 4.81 4.66
C LEU A 244 -1.07 4.61 5.30
N ILE A 245 -0.53 5.68 5.87
CA ILE A 245 0.66 5.69 6.72
C ILE A 245 0.26 6.18 8.11
N ILE A 246 0.58 5.39 9.13
CA ILE A 246 0.25 5.70 10.52
C ILE A 246 1.50 5.86 11.39
N SER A 247 1.40 6.60 12.49
CA SER A 247 2.45 6.64 13.51
C SER A 247 2.56 5.33 14.28
N THR A 248 3.68 5.16 14.96
CA THR A 248 3.89 4.06 15.91
C THR A 248 2.83 4.07 17.02
N GLU A 249 2.42 5.25 17.47
CA GLU A 249 1.41 5.42 18.50
C GLU A 249 0.06 4.83 18.07
N VAL A 250 -0.42 5.14 16.85
CA VAL A 250 -1.63 4.51 16.29
C VAL A 250 -1.49 3.00 16.24
N LYS A 251 -0.34 2.49 15.77
CA LYS A 251 -0.09 1.05 15.65
C LYS A 251 -0.17 0.37 17.03
N GLU A 252 0.40 0.95 18.07
CA GLU A 252 0.38 0.43 19.42
C GLU A 252 -1.03 0.48 20.04
N ILE A 253 -1.72 1.60 19.91
CA ILE A 253 -3.12 1.76 20.38
C ILE A 253 -4.01 0.71 19.70
N PHE A 254 -3.91 0.57 18.38
CA PHE A 254 -4.73 -0.37 17.63
C PHE A 254 -4.40 -1.82 18.01
N HIS A 255 -3.12 -2.14 18.23
CA HIS A 255 -2.73 -3.45 18.72
C HIS A 255 -3.35 -3.76 20.09
N ASN A 256 -3.24 -2.83 21.05
CA ASN A 256 -3.77 -2.99 22.40
C ASN A 256 -5.31 -3.14 22.42
N HIS A 257 -6.00 -2.44 21.52
CA HIS A 257 -7.46 -2.48 21.38
C HIS A 257 -7.96 -3.53 20.39
N LYS A 258 -7.08 -4.37 19.85
CA LYS A 258 -7.40 -5.43 18.86
C LYS A 258 -8.05 -4.91 17.57
N ILE A 259 -7.75 -3.67 17.19
CA ILE A 259 -8.09 -3.10 15.89
C ILE A 259 -7.05 -3.58 14.89
N LYS A 260 -7.45 -4.48 13.98
CA LYS A 260 -6.51 -5.19 13.09
C LYS A 260 -5.98 -4.27 11.98
N LEU A 261 -4.67 -4.12 11.93
CA LEU A 261 -3.91 -3.59 10.80
C LEU A 261 -3.34 -4.75 9.96
N LEU A 262 -3.26 -4.61 8.64
CA LEU A 262 -2.68 -5.63 7.77
C LEU A 262 -1.25 -5.24 7.40
N ARG A 263 -0.30 -6.15 7.64
CA ARG A 263 1.10 -6.04 7.20
C ARG A 263 1.71 -4.65 7.45
N PRO A 264 1.83 -4.20 8.72
CA PRO A 264 2.51 -2.95 9.01
C PRO A 264 3.98 -3.03 8.58
N GLU A 265 4.37 -2.18 7.65
CA GLU A 265 5.74 -2.07 7.15
C GLU A 265 6.33 -0.71 7.53
N PRO A 266 7.51 -0.67 8.18
CA PRO A 266 8.23 0.57 8.46
C PRO A 266 8.37 1.48 7.24
N VAL A 267 8.19 2.78 7.48
CA VAL A 267 8.57 3.85 6.55
C VAL A 267 10.00 4.28 6.88
N ARG A 268 10.86 4.37 5.86
CA ARG A 268 12.27 4.75 6.00
C ARG A 268 12.46 6.25 5.75
N PHE A 269 13.37 6.86 6.50
CA PHE A 269 13.81 8.23 6.29
C PHE A 269 15.28 8.24 5.87
N ILE A 270 15.66 9.12 4.93
CA ILE A 270 17.01 9.27 4.38
C ILE A 270 17.50 10.71 4.34
#